data_AF-A0A1H7K6X8-F1
#
_entry.id   AF-A0A1H7K6X8-F1
#
_cell.length_a   1.000
_cell.length_b   1.000
_cell.length_c   1.000
_cell.angle_alpha   90.00
_cell.angle_beta   90.00
_cell.angle_gamma   90.00
#
_symmetry.space_group_name_H-M   'P 1'
#
loop_
_entity.id
_entity.type
_entity.pdbx_description
1 polymer ?
#
loop_
_entity_poly.entity_id
_entity_poly.type
_entity_poly.pdbx_seq_one_letter_code
_entity_poly.pdbx_strand_id
1 'polypeptide(L)'
;MAGDLITYTITFSNLSTEAIVSLKVTDATPAYTVFQSAACGTMPLPTLTCSISAQPAVGANGRVEWTIGGALNSGLSGTVTLVVKLQ
;
A
#
# COMPACT_ATOMS: atom_id res chain seq x y z
N MET A 1 -16.92 19.76 9.50
CA MET A 1 -16.18 19.91 8.22
C MET A 1 -15.22 18.74 8.12
N ALA A 2 -15.44 17.83 7.18
CA ALA A 2 -14.48 16.76 6.93
C ALA A 2 -13.24 17.44 6.30
N GLY A 3 -12.10 17.43 7.00
CA GLY A 3 -10.86 17.94 6.42
C GLY A 3 -10.51 17.16 5.15
N ASP A 4 -9.85 17.83 4.22
CA ASP A 4 -9.57 17.29 2.89
C ASP A 4 -8.79 15.98 2.98
N LEU A 5 -9.34 14.95 2.34
CA LEU A 5 -8.71 13.63 2.23
C LEU A 5 -7.94 13.53 0.93
N ILE A 6 -6.71 13.06 1.01
CA ILE A 6 -5.86 12.76 -0.14
C ILE A 6 -5.75 11.25 -0.23
N THR A 7 -6.07 10.71 -1.41
CA THR A 7 -5.95 9.28 -1.71
C THR A 7 -4.75 9.05 -2.63
N TYR A 8 -3.79 8.28 -2.14
CA TYR A 8 -2.64 7.82 -2.91
C TYR A 8 -2.88 6.39 -3.40
N THR A 9 -2.66 6.17 -4.69
CA THR A 9 -2.65 4.83 -5.30
C THR A 9 -1.23 4.47 -5.69
N ILE A 10 -0.66 3.50 -5.00
CA ILE A 10 0.72 3.05 -5.20
C ILE A 10 0.67 1.80 -6.08
N THR A 11 1.30 1.88 -7.25
CA THR A 11 1.39 0.76 -8.19
C THR A 11 2.79 0.16 -8.14
N PHE A 12 2.86 -1.16 -8.03
CA PHE A 12 4.12 -1.91 -8.08
C PHE A 12 4.06 -2.95 -9.19
N SER A 13 5.18 -3.20 -9.85
CA SER A 13 5.30 -4.13 -10.97
C SER A 13 6.61 -4.90 -10.94
N ASN A 14 6.57 -6.20 -11.19
CA ASN A 14 7.78 -7.00 -11.35
C ASN A 14 8.29 -6.92 -12.80
N LEU A 15 9.36 -6.16 -13.00
CA LEU A 15 10.03 -6.02 -14.29
C LEU A 15 11.18 -7.02 -14.49
N SER A 16 11.47 -7.86 -13.49
CA SER A 16 12.47 -8.91 -13.61
C SER A 16 11.90 -10.15 -14.32
N THR A 17 12.77 -11.09 -14.67
CA THR A 17 12.39 -12.37 -15.29
C THR A 17 12.00 -13.44 -14.28
N GLU A 18 12.33 -13.25 -13.00
CA GLU A 18 12.05 -14.21 -11.93
C GLU A 18 10.87 -13.76 -11.06
N ALA A 19 10.25 -14.71 -10.34
CA ALA A 19 9.14 -14.40 -9.47
C ALA A 19 9.63 -13.82 -8.12
N ILE A 20 8.97 -12.75 -7.66
CA ILE A 20 9.25 -12.14 -6.36
C ILE A 20 8.29 -12.73 -5.31
N VAL A 21 8.83 -13.36 -4.27
CA VAL A 21 8.04 -14.09 -3.25
C VAL A 21 8.01 -13.45 -1.86
N SER A 22 8.69 -12.31 -1.68
CA SER A 22 8.84 -11.60 -0.40
C SER A 22 8.61 -10.10 -0.56
N LEU A 23 7.49 -9.73 -1.20
CA LEU A 23 7.22 -8.35 -1.51
C LEU A 23 6.59 -7.62 -0.31
N LYS A 24 7.21 -6.50 0.06
CA LYS A 24 6.70 -5.56 1.05
C LYS A 24 6.68 -4.16 0.46
N VAL A 25 5.53 -3.52 0.52
CA VAL A 25 5.37 -2.10 0.17
C VAL A 25 5.37 -1.31 1.47
N THR A 26 6.17 -0.25 1.54
CA THR A 26 6.25 0.60 2.73
C THR A 26 6.14 2.05 2.29
N ASP A 27 5.30 2.82 2.97
CA ASP A 27 5.07 4.23 2.69
C ASP A 27 4.97 5.01 4.01
N ALA A 28 5.25 6.31 3.99
CA ALA A 28 5.20 7.18 5.17
C ALA A 28 4.11 8.22 4.99
N THR A 29 3.36 8.54 6.05
CA THR A 29 2.41 9.65 6.03
C THR A 29 3.13 10.94 5.60
N PRO A 30 2.76 11.56 4.46
CA PRO A 30 3.41 12.79 3.99
C PRO A 30 3.33 13.93 5.00
N ALA A 31 4.27 14.88 4.91
CA ALA A 31 4.25 16.07 5.75
C ALA A 31 2.92 16.82 5.63
N TYR A 32 2.48 17.44 6.73
CA TYR A 32 1.22 18.18 6.83
C TYR A 32 -0.05 17.33 6.64
N THR A 33 0.08 16.00 6.69
CA THR A 33 -1.04 15.07 6.63
C THR A 33 -0.99 14.09 7.79
N VAL A 34 -2.14 13.53 8.18
CA VAL A 34 -2.25 12.46 9.16
C VAL A 34 -2.87 11.22 8.55
N PHE A 35 -2.51 10.04 9.05
CA PHE A 35 -3.07 8.78 8.59
C PHE A 35 -4.60 8.75 8.74
N GLN A 36 -5.30 8.36 7.68
CA GLN A 36 -6.75 8.15 7.72
C GLN A 36 -7.10 6.66 7.54
N SER A 37 -6.58 6.02 6.50
CA SER A 37 -6.77 4.59 6.26
C SER A 37 -5.76 4.05 5.25
N ALA A 38 -5.63 2.73 5.21
CA ALA A 38 -4.87 2.02 4.19
C ALA A 38 -5.68 0.82 3.73
N ALA A 39 -5.54 0.44 2.46
CA ALA A 39 -6.20 -0.73 1.91
C ALA A 39 -5.38 -1.39 0.81
N CYS A 40 -5.58 -2.69 0.64
CA CYS A 40 -5.11 -3.42 -0.53
C CYS A 40 -5.91 -2.99 -1.76
N GLY A 41 -5.23 -2.78 -2.87
CA GLY A 41 -5.85 -2.42 -4.14
C GLY A 41 -6.09 -3.63 -5.04
N THR A 42 -6.15 -3.38 -6.33
CA THR A 42 -6.26 -4.41 -7.36
C THR A 42 -4.99 -5.25 -7.42
N MET A 43 -5.16 -6.58 -7.40
CA MET A 43 -4.09 -7.56 -7.54
C MET A 43 -4.55 -8.74 -8.40
N PRO A 44 -3.64 -9.40 -9.13
CA PRO A 44 -3.95 -10.66 -9.81
C PRO A 44 -4.22 -11.76 -8.78
N LEU A 45 -5.50 -12.06 -8.60
CA LEU A 45 -6.03 -13.17 -7.81
C LEU A 45 -6.10 -14.45 -8.67
N PRO A 46 -5.98 -15.66 -8.08
CA PRO A 46 -5.81 -15.97 -6.65
C PRO A 46 -4.33 -16.01 -6.20
N THR A 47 -3.39 -15.70 -7.09
CA THR A 47 -1.95 -15.94 -6.88
C THR A 47 -1.29 -15.01 -5.88
N LEU A 48 -1.85 -13.81 -5.69
CA LEU A 48 -1.35 -12.83 -4.74
C LEU A 48 -2.38 -12.58 -3.64
N THR A 49 -1.89 -12.46 -2.41
CA THR A 49 -2.65 -11.97 -1.27
C THR A 49 -2.05 -10.66 -0.78
N CYS A 50 -2.85 -9.82 -0.16
CA CYS A 50 -2.36 -8.58 0.45
C CYS A 50 -2.91 -8.44 1.86
N SER A 51 -2.03 -8.04 2.76
CA SER A 51 -2.37 -7.70 4.14
C SER A 51 -1.61 -6.46 4.57
N ILE A 52 -2.22 -5.66 5.44
CA ILE A 52 -1.56 -4.51 6.06
C ILE A 52 -0.84 -5.02 7.29
N SER A 53 0.48 -5.04 7.27
CA SER A 53 1.30 -5.57 8.36
C SER A 53 1.56 -4.54 9.45
N ALA A 54 1.56 -3.25 9.12
CA ALA A 54 1.68 -2.16 10.08
C ALA A 54 0.97 -0.90 9.57
N GLN A 55 0.32 -0.17 10.46
CA GLN A 55 -0.25 1.15 10.16
C GLN A 55 -0.32 2.01 11.44
N PRO A 56 -0.24 3.35 11.33
CA PRO A 56 -0.48 4.25 12.45
C PRO A 56 -1.95 4.23 12.89
N ALA A 57 -2.24 4.79 14.07
CA ALA A 57 -3.61 5.11 14.44
C ALA A 57 -4.17 6.24 13.55
N VAL A 58 -5.48 6.27 13.35
CA VAL A 58 -6.14 7.36 12.62
C VAL A 58 -5.83 8.70 13.30
N GLY A 59 -5.39 9.69 12.53
CA GLY A 59 -4.95 10.99 13.03
C GLY A 59 -3.49 11.06 13.49
N ALA A 60 -2.75 9.95 13.44
CA ALA A 60 -1.32 9.92 13.76
C ALA A 60 -0.44 9.95 12.50
N ASN A 61 0.84 10.28 12.71
CA ASN A 61 1.88 10.18 11.69
C ASN A 61 2.64 8.86 11.86
N GLY A 62 3.10 8.28 10.76
CA GLY A 62 3.95 7.09 10.80
C GLY A 62 4.01 6.36 9.46
N ARG A 63 4.60 5.16 9.49
CA ARG A 63 4.72 4.32 8.30
C ARG A 63 3.55 3.35 8.19
N VAL A 64 3.13 3.11 6.95
CA VAL A 64 2.21 2.05 6.58
C VAL A 64 2.98 0.98 5.82
N GLU A 65 2.70 -0.27 6.12
CA GLU A 65 3.35 -1.42 5.51
C GLU A 65 2.30 -2.40 4.99
N TRP A 66 2.40 -2.78 3.73
CA TRP A 66 1.63 -3.85 3.11
C TRP A 66 2.54 -5.02 2.78
N THR A 67 2.16 -6.21 3.23
CA THR A 67 2.81 -7.46 2.88
C THR A 67 2.02 -8.12 1.78
N ILE A 68 2.69 -8.43 0.67
CA ILE A 68 2.10 -9.13 -0.46
C ILE A 68 2.55 -10.58 -0.40
N GLY A 69 1.61 -11.48 -0.09
CA GLY A 69 1.84 -12.91 -0.08
C GLY A 69 1.71 -13.51 -1.47
N GLY A 70 2.41 -14.62 -1.71
CA GLY A 70 2.44 -15.30 -3.00
C GLY A 70 3.63 -14.86 -3.87
N ALA A 71 3.57 -15.20 -5.15
CA ALA A 71 4.64 -14.97 -6.11
C ALA A 71 4.21 -13.94 -7.16
N LEU A 72 4.82 -12.75 -7.14
CA LEU A 72 4.63 -11.76 -8.18
C LEU A 72 5.50 -12.17 -9.38
N ASN A 73 4.91 -12.90 -10.31
CA ASN A 73 5.60 -13.35 -11.53
C ASN A 73 6.03 -12.18 -12.42
N SER A 74 6.97 -12.44 -13.32
CA SER A 74 7.43 -11.47 -14.32
C SER A 74 6.26 -10.85 -15.09
N GLY A 75 6.26 -9.52 -15.21
CA GLY A 75 5.23 -8.77 -15.93
C GLY A 75 3.92 -8.56 -15.17
N LEU A 76 3.77 -9.12 -13.96
CA LEU A 76 2.61 -8.86 -13.12
C LEU A 76 2.79 -7.57 -12.29
N SER A 77 1.66 -6.94 -11.99
CA SER A 77 1.57 -5.73 -11.18
C SER A 77 0.43 -5.81 -10.17
N GLY A 78 0.51 -5.01 -9.13
CA GLY A 78 -0.55 -4.82 -8.15
C GLY A 78 -0.59 -3.38 -7.64
N THR A 79 -1.63 -3.08 -6.87
CA THR A 79 -1.81 -1.74 -6.28
C THR A 79 -2.14 -1.82 -4.81
N VAL A 80 -1.74 -0.81 -4.06
CA VAL A 80 -2.18 -0.54 -2.68
C VAL A 80 -2.61 0.92 -2.57
N THR A 81 -3.41 1.23 -1.55
CA THR A 81 -3.96 2.57 -1.35
C THR A 81 -3.68 3.09 0.06
N LEU A 82 -3.35 4.37 0.12
CA LEU A 82 -3.13 5.12 1.35
C LEU A 82 -4.01 6.36 1.33
N VAL A 83 -4.85 6.53 2.34
CA VAL A 83 -5.64 7.73 2.55
C VAL A 83 -5.05 8.49 3.72
N VAL A 84 -4.77 9.76 3.49
CA VAL A 84 -4.33 10.70 4.53
C VAL A 84 -5.27 11.90 4.56
N LYS A 85 -5.26 12.62 5.66
CA LYS A 85 -6.06 13.82 5.88
C LYS A 85 -5.14 15.01 6.09
N LEU A 86 -5.41 16.13 5.41
CA LEU A 86 -4.70 17.38 5.65
C LEU A 86 -4.94 17.88 7.08
N GLN A 87 -3.87 18.35 7.73
CA GLN A 87 -3.92 18.92 9.08
C GLN A 87 -4.31 20.39 9.10
#